data_AF-A0A0Q5GZR3-F1
#
_entry.id   AF-A0A0Q5GZR3-F1
#
_cell.length_a   1.000
_cell.length_b   1.000
_cell.length_c   1.000
_cell.angle_alpha   90.00
_cell.angle_beta   90.00
_cell.angle_gamma   90.00
#
_symmetry.space_group_name_H-M   'P 1'
#
loop_
_entity.id
_entity.type
_entity.pdbx_description
1 polymer ?
#
loop_
_entity_poly.entity_id
_entity_poly.type
_entity_poly.pdbx_seq_one_letter_code
_entity_poly.pdbx_strand_id
1 'polypeptide(L)'
;MNWVDLERHFSPARLGRYRAFCGGDEAKAASAYVNNMLLAEAMMPMLGVLEIALRNGIHRRMSALYKRADWWEAWSGDQVFAWQTKEVANAKNKLQRRAETATPDKVVAELAFGFWSSLFNGIFQTVLWKDLRLVFPRCPKAERQRHTISSALNQICDLRNRVFHHEQLLWLTPSLIAMHAKGMEVIGWLDPELVLWLEQYDRLPTIWANTGPH
;
A
#
# COMPACT_ATOMS: atom_id res chain seq x y z
N MET A 1 19.27 -17.82 -18.14
CA MET A 1 19.73 -18.56 -16.93
C MET A 1 18.91 -19.83 -16.85
N ASN A 2 19.51 -21.00 -16.60
CA ASN A 2 18.75 -22.26 -16.48
C ASN A 2 18.07 -22.36 -15.10
N TRP A 3 17.18 -23.34 -14.92
CA TRP A 3 16.40 -23.50 -13.68
C TRP A 3 17.26 -23.74 -12.44
N VAL A 4 18.29 -24.59 -12.56
CA VAL A 4 19.22 -24.91 -11.46
C VAL A 4 19.95 -23.65 -10.97
N ASP A 5 20.41 -22.82 -11.91
CA ASP A 5 21.03 -21.54 -11.58
C ASP A 5 20.06 -20.57 -10.92
N LEU A 6 18.80 -20.53 -11.36
CA LEU A 6 17.76 -19.71 -10.74
C LEU A 6 17.46 -20.20 -9.31
N GLU A 7 17.28 -21.51 -9.08
CA GLU A 7 17.01 -22.07 -7.74
C GLU A 7 18.13 -21.79 -6.75
N ARG A 8 19.38 -21.85 -7.20
CA ARG A 8 20.55 -21.51 -6.37
C ARG A 8 20.47 -20.08 -5.84
N HIS A 9 20.01 -19.12 -6.64
CA HIS A 9 19.99 -17.71 -6.26
C HIS A 9 18.67 -17.26 -5.60
N PHE A 10 17.55 -17.86 -5.99
CA PHE A 10 16.21 -17.45 -5.52
C PHE A 10 15.60 -18.39 -4.49
N SER A 11 16.26 -19.50 -4.17
CA SER A 11 15.84 -20.61 -3.30
C SER A 11 14.78 -21.54 -3.90
N PRO A 12 14.86 -22.85 -3.63
CA PRO A 12 13.83 -23.83 -4.00
C PRO A 12 12.44 -23.49 -3.43
N ALA A 13 12.39 -22.95 -2.20
CA ALA A 13 11.11 -22.59 -1.57
C ALA A 13 10.37 -21.47 -2.34
N ARG A 14 11.10 -20.52 -2.93
CA ARG A 14 10.49 -19.44 -3.72
C ARG A 14 10.08 -19.93 -5.10
N LEU A 15 10.98 -20.60 -5.81
CA LEU A 15 10.75 -21.05 -7.19
C LEU A 15 9.81 -22.26 -7.29
N GLY A 16 9.82 -23.13 -6.28
CA GLY A 16 8.97 -24.32 -6.22
C GLY A 16 7.48 -24.01 -6.32
N ARG A 17 7.04 -22.82 -5.86
CA ARG A 17 5.64 -22.37 -6.03
C ARG A 17 5.28 -22.12 -7.50
N TYR A 18 6.19 -21.55 -8.28
CA TYR A 18 5.99 -21.34 -9.71
C TYR A 18 6.04 -22.67 -10.47
N ARG A 19 6.95 -23.56 -10.06
CA ARG A 19 7.04 -24.92 -10.62
C ARG A 19 5.77 -25.72 -10.38
N ALA A 20 5.25 -25.69 -9.16
CA ALA A 20 3.99 -26.34 -8.81
C ALA A 20 2.82 -25.76 -9.64
N PHE A 21 2.73 -24.43 -9.75
CA PHE A 21 1.72 -23.76 -10.57
C PHE A 21 1.80 -24.15 -12.05
N CYS A 22 3.01 -24.34 -12.58
CA CYS A 22 3.24 -24.71 -13.98
C CYS A 22 3.26 -26.23 -14.24
N GLY A 23 2.74 -27.05 -13.32
CA GLY A 23 2.65 -28.51 -13.51
C GLY A 23 4.01 -29.21 -13.58
N GLY A 24 5.05 -28.64 -12.96
CA GLY A 24 6.41 -29.19 -12.96
C GLY A 24 7.34 -28.65 -14.05
N ASP A 25 6.80 -27.92 -15.03
CA ASP A 25 7.56 -27.35 -16.16
C ASP A 25 8.45 -26.19 -15.72
N GLU A 26 9.76 -26.42 -15.72
CA GLU A 26 10.78 -25.47 -15.26
C GLU A 26 10.91 -24.25 -16.18
N ALA A 27 10.72 -24.40 -17.49
CA ALA A 27 10.80 -23.29 -18.43
C ALA A 27 9.62 -22.33 -18.25
N LYS A 28 8.41 -22.87 -18.11
CA LYS A 28 7.21 -22.08 -17.79
C LYS A 28 7.32 -21.45 -16.41
N ALA A 29 7.83 -22.16 -15.42
CA ALA A 29 8.01 -21.63 -14.07
C ALA A 29 9.01 -20.47 -14.02
N ALA A 30 10.11 -20.56 -14.75
CA ALA A 30 11.06 -19.46 -14.90
C ALA A 30 10.41 -18.24 -15.58
N SER A 31 9.61 -18.45 -16.63
CA SER A 31 8.84 -17.38 -17.26
C SER A 31 7.82 -16.76 -16.31
N ALA A 32 7.11 -17.57 -15.52
CA ALA A 32 6.13 -17.10 -14.54
C ALA A 32 6.80 -16.26 -13.43
N TYR A 33 8.01 -16.62 -13.01
CA TYR A 33 8.78 -15.81 -12.06
C TYR A 33 9.12 -14.43 -12.64
N VAL A 34 9.56 -14.36 -13.89
CA VAL A 34 9.84 -13.08 -14.58
C VAL A 34 8.56 -12.26 -14.72
N ASN A 35 7.45 -12.88 -15.14
CA ASN A 35 6.14 -12.24 -15.24
C ASN A 35 5.71 -11.63 -13.90
N ASN A 36 5.93 -12.34 -12.80
CA ASN A 36 5.65 -11.84 -11.45
C ASN A 36 6.45 -10.58 -11.12
N MET A 37 7.73 -10.54 -11.51
CA MET A 37 8.59 -9.38 -11.31
C MET A 37 8.09 -8.17 -12.14
N LEU A 38 7.73 -8.38 -13.40
CA LEU A 38 7.16 -7.34 -14.27
C LEU A 38 5.84 -6.80 -13.73
N LEU A 39 5.00 -7.67 -13.16
CA LEU A 39 3.77 -7.25 -12.48
C LEU A 39 4.06 -6.44 -11.22
N ALA A 40 5.03 -6.86 -10.41
CA ALA A 40 5.45 -6.10 -9.23
C ALA A 40 5.95 -4.70 -9.59
N GLU A 41 6.75 -4.57 -10.66
CA GLU A 41 7.19 -3.29 -11.22
C GLU A 41 5.98 -2.44 -11.65
N ALA A 42 5.06 -3.01 -12.42
CA ALA A 42 3.90 -2.30 -12.96
C ALA A 42 2.89 -1.83 -11.90
N MET A 43 2.90 -2.44 -10.70
CA MET A 43 2.07 -2.01 -9.56
C MET A 43 2.58 -0.73 -8.89
N MET A 44 3.86 -0.39 -9.05
CA MET A 44 4.52 0.69 -8.30
C MET A 44 3.86 2.07 -8.48
N PRO A 45 3.43 2.50 -9.69
CA PRO A 45 2.79 3.81 -9.87
C PRO A 45 1.53 3.96 -9.02
N MET A 46 0.59 3.01 -9.11
CA MET A 46 -0.66 3.08 -8.33
C MET A 46 -0.39 3.07 -6.82
N LEU A 47 0.46 2.16 -6.34
CA LEU A 47 0.78 2.06 -4.92
C LEU A 47 1.43 3.35 -4.39
N GLY A 48 2.38 3.93 -5.13
CA GLY A 48 3.07 5.15 -4.74
C GLY A 48 2.14 6.37 -4.70
N VAL A 49 1.30 6.54 -5.73
CA VAL A 49 0.33 7.63 -5.79
C VAL A 49 -0.67 7.54 -4.65
N LEU A 50 -1.23 6.35 -4.42
CA LEU A 50 -2.17 6.15 -3.32
C LEU A 50 -1.52 6.46 -1.98
N GLU A 51 -0.32 5.94 -1.71
CA GLU A 51 0.39 6.16 -0.43
C GLU A 51 0.62 7.66 -0.17
N ILE A 52 1.11 8.39 -1.17
CA ILE A 52 1.42 9.82 -1.06
C ILE A 52 0.13 10.65 -0.94
N ALA A 53 -0.87 10.39 -1.76
CA ALA A 53 -2.14 11.12 -1.74
C ALA A 53 -2.88 10.90 -0.42
N LEU A 54 -2.94 9.65 0.05
CA LEU A 54 -3.58 9.28 1.31
C LEU A 54 -2.88 9.93 2.50
N ARG A 55 -1.56 9.78 2.64
CA ARG A 55 -0.82 10.34 3.79
C ARG A 55 -0.95 11.85 3.85
N ASN A 56 -0.89 12.54 2.70
CA ASN A 56 -1.02 13.99 2.65
C ASN A 56 -2.45 14.45 2.95
N GLY A 57 -3.46 13.72 2.47
CA GLY A 57 -4.85 13.96 2.81
C GLY A 57 -5.13 13.81 4.31
N ILE A 58 -4.64 12.72 4.92
CA ILE A 58 -4.72 12.50 6.36
C ILE A 58 -3.98 13.60 7.10
N HIS A 59 -2.73 13.89 6.74
CA HIS A 59 -1.94 14.91 7.42
C HIS A 59 -2.66 16.26 7.45
N ARG A 60 -3.15 16.74 6.30
CA ARG A 60 -3.94 17.98 6.23
C ARG A 60 -5.17 17.94 7.14
N ARG A 61 -5.92 16.83 7.15
CA ARG A 61 -7.13 16.71 7.99
C ARG A 61 -6.81 16.71 9.47
N MET A 62 -5.77 15.96 9.86
CA MET A 62 -5.38 15.80 11.26
C MET A 62 -4.74 17.08 11.80
N SER A 63 -3.94 17.79 10.99
CA SER A 63 -3.42 19.10 11.37
C SER A 63 -4.53 20.11 11.63
N ALA A 64 -5.60 20.09 10.83
CA ALA A 64 -6.76 20.94 11.05
C ALA A 64 -7.54 20.56 12.32
N LEU A 65 -7.74 19.26 12.58
CA LEU A 65 -8.43 18.76 13.77
C LEU A 65 -7.70 19.15 15.06
N TYR A 66 -6.39 18.91 15.12
CA TYR A 66 -5.58 19.16 16.32
C TYR A 66 -4.96 20.56 16.38
N LYS A 67 -5.16 21.38 15.35
CA LYS A 67 -4.62 22.75 15.21
C LYS A 67 -3.09 22.84 15.38
N ARG A 68 -2.37 21.82 14.90
CA ARG A 68 -0.90 21.73 14.96
C ARG A 68 -0.37 20.82 13.85
N ALA A 69 0.85 21.08 13.36
CA ALA A 69 1.46 20.29 12.29
C ALA A 69 1.90 18.90 12.77
N ASP A 70 2.36 18.81 14.01
CA ASP A 70 2.80 17.60 14.71
C ASP A 70 1.65 16.98 15.52
N TRP A 71 0.49 16.79 14.89
CA TRP A 71 -0.76 16.39 15.56
C TRP A 71 -0.67 15.10 16.38
N TRP A 72 0.27 14.20 16.06
CA TRP A 72 0.50 12.97 16.82
C TRP A 72 0.99 13.24 18.25
N GLU A 73 1.60 14.40 18.52
CA GLU A 73 2.01 14.76 19.89
C GLU A 73 0.80 14.93 20.82
N ALA A 74 -0.37 15.24 20.26
CA ALA A 74 -1.62 15.31 21.03
C ALA A 74 -2.09 13.93 21.54
N TRP A 75 -1.51 12.84 21.04
CA TRP A 75 -1.78 11.47 21.48
C TRP A 75 -0.85 10.99 22.58
N SER A 76 0.13 11.81 22.99
CA SER A 76 1.08 11.43 24.03
C SER A 76 0.36 11.08 25.33
N GLY A 77 0.65 9.90 25.86
CA GLY A 77 0.05 9.37 27.09
C GLY A 77 -1.28 8.63 26.92
N ASP A 78 -1.91 8.70 25.74
CA ASP A 78 -3.14 7.96 25.46
C ASP A 78 -2.82 6.52 25.00
N GLN A 79 -3.26 5.53 25.77
CA GLN A 79 -3.03 4.11 25.48
C GLN A 79 -3.72 3.64 24.20
N VAL A 80 -4.80 4.30 23.78
CA VAL A 80 -5.50 3.98 22.52
C VAL A 80 -4.58 4.20 21.31
N PHE A 81 -3.62 5.12 21.41
CA PHE A 81 -2.65 5.45 20.36
C PHE A 81 -1.24 4.88 20.62
N ALA A 82 -1.07 3.95 21.56
CA ALA A 82 0.25 3.46 21.97
C ALA A 82 1.09 2.93 20.79
N TRP A 83 0.47 2.19 19.86
CA TRP A 83 1.16 1.70 18.67
C TRP A 83 1.53 2.83 17.71
N GLN A 84 0.63 3.79 17.46
CA GLN A 84 0.87 4.93 16.59
C GLN A 84 2.00 5.81 17.11
N THR A 85 1.99 6.13 18.41
CA THR A 85 3.04 6.92 19.06
C THR A 85 4.39 6.21 19.00
N LYS A 86 4.41 4.88 19.16
CA LYS A 86 5.63 4.07 18.97
C LYS A 86 6.16 4.15 17.54
N GLU A 87 5.30 4.05 16.53
CA GLU A 87 5.71 4.15 15.12
C GLU A 87 6.25 5.54 14.77
N VAL A 88 5.66 6.60 15.32
CA VAL A 88 6.20 7.97 15.19
C VAL A 88 7.57 8.09 15.87
N ALA A 89 7.75 7.53 17.07
CA ALA A 89 9.05 7.51 17.73
C ALA A 89 10.10 6.75 16.91
N ASN A 90 9.72 5.61 16.31
CA ASN A 90 10.58 4.86 15.40
C ASN A 90 10.99 5.69 14.17
N ALA A 91 10.05 6.42 13.55
CA ALA A 91 10.33 7.33 12.44
C ALA A 91 11.30 8.45 12.84
N LYS A 92 11.08 9.11 13.99
CA LYS A 92 12.00 10.13 14.53
C LYS A 92 13.40 9.56 14.77
N ASN A 93 13.51 8.35 15.33
CA ASN A 93 14.79 7.68 15.57
C ASN A 93 15.53 7.37 14.26
N LYS A 94 14.82 6.97 13.19
CA LYS A 94 15.43 6.77 11.87
C LYS A 94 16.00 8.07 11.29
N LEU A 95 15.25 9.15 11.38
CA LEU A 95 15.70 10.49 10.95
C LEU A 95 16.94 10.94 11.75
N GLN A 96 16.91 10.77 13.07
CA GLN A 96 18.05 11.10 13.92
C GLN A 96 19.30 10.29 13.57
N ARG A 97 19.17 8.99 13.28
CA ARG A 97 20.30 8.14 12.82
C ARG A 97 20.88 8.60 11.48
N ARG A 98 20.08 9.25 10.63
CA ARG A 98 20.54 9.89 9.38
C ARG A 98 21.02 11.33 9.57
N ALA A 99 21.15 11.80 10.82
CA ALA A 99 21.48 13.18 11.17
C ALA A 99 20.52 14.22 10.59
N GLU A 100 19.25 13.85 10.41
CA GLU A 100 18.21 14.73 9.88
C GLU A 100 17.34 15.29 11.01
N THR A 101 16.98 16.57 10.92
CA THR A 101 15.97 17.17 11.82
C THR A 101 14.60 16.53 11.60
N ALA A 102 13.95 16.08 12.67
CA ALA A 102 12.62 15.45 12.62
C ALA A 102 11.48 16.49 12.51
N THR A 103 11.46 17.25 11.41
CA THR A 103 10.36 18.17 11.08
C THR A 103 9.06 17.40 10.81
N PRO A 104 7.87 18.00 10.97
CA PRO A 104 6.61 17.31 10.75
C PRO A 104 6.49 16.61 9.39
N ASP A 105 6.87 17.29 8.30
CA ASP A 105 6.81 16.74 6.95
C ASP A 105 7.73 15.52 6.77
N LYS A 106 8.91 15.55 7.38
CA LYS A 106 9.85 14.42 7.37
C LYS A 106 9.32 13.23 8.17
N VAL A 107 8.68 13.47 9.31
CA VAL A 107 8.05 12.39 10.09
C VAL A 107 6.92 11.76 9.29
N VAL A 108 6.05 12.56 8.68
CA VAL A 108 4.98 12.09 7.78
C VAL A 108 5.55 11.29 6.61
N ALA A 109 6.64 11.76 6.01
CA ALA A 109 7.27 11.07 4.89
C ALA A 109 7.93 9.73 5.28
N GLU A 110 8.39 9.59 6.52
CA GLU A 110 9.08 8.40 7.04
C GLU A 110 8.11 7.28 7.48
N LEU A 111 6.86 7.63 7.77
CA LEU A 111 5.82 6.67 8.18
C LEU A 111 5.34 5.83 7.00
N ALA A 112 5.39 4.51 7.16
CA ALA A 112 4.97 3.55 6.14
C ALA A 112 3.44 3.51 5.94
N PHE A 113 2.99 3.03 4.79
CA PHE A 113 1.56 2.83 4.46
C PHE A 113 0.72 2.23 5.61
N GLY A 114 1.25 1.20 6.30
CA GLY A 114 0.55 0.53 7.40
C GLY A 114 0.21 1.45 8.58
N PHE A 115 1.00 2.50 8.83
CA PHE A 115 0.64 3.51 9.82
C PHE A 115 -0.65 4.22 9.41
N TRP A 116 -0.73 4.67 8.16
CA TRP A 116 -1.86 5.42 7.61
C TRP A 116 -3.14 4.60 7.54
N SER A 117 -3.05 3.33 7.11
CA SER A 117 -4.21 2.43 7.10
C SER A 117 -4.71 2.10 8.51
N SER A 118 -3.82 1.98 9.50
CA SER A 118 -4.19 1.66 10.89
C SER A 118 -5.13 2.69 11.53
N LEU A 119 -5.08 3.95 11.09
CA LEU A 119 -5.92 5.02 11.63
C LEU A 119 -7.42 4.81 11.34
N PHE A 120 -7.75 3.91 10.40
CA PHE A 120 -9.11 3.53 10.05
C PHE A 120 -9.60 2.27 10.78
N ASN A 121 -8.80 1.70 11.69
CA ASN A 121 -9.19 0.53 12.47
C ASN A 121 -10.36 0.83 13.40
N GLY A 122 -11.10 -0.22 13.77
CA GLY A 122 -12.34 -0.11 14.55
C GLY A 122 -12.17 0.62 15.90
N ILE A 123 -11.00 0.49 16.53
CA ILE A 123 -10.68 1.18 17.80
C ILE A 123 -10.75 2.71 17.67
N PHE A 124 -10.54 3.27 16.46
CA PHE A 124 -10.58 4.71 16.20
C PHE A 124 -11.93 5.20 15.65
N GLN A 125 -12.96 4.34 15.62
CA GLN A 125 -14.29 4.70 15.11
C GLN A 125 -14.88 5.92 15.81
N THR A 126 -14.73 6.04 17.13
CA THR A 126 -15.34 7.13 17.90
C THR A 126 -14.48 8.40 17.92
N VAL A 127 -13.16 8.25 17.76
CA VAL A 127 -12.19 9.35 17.94
C VAL A 127 -11.71 9.98 16.63
N LEU A 128 -11.48 9.20 15.57
CA LEU A 128 -10.89 9.70 14.32
C LEU A 128 -11.83 9.67 13.13
N TRP A 129 -12.76 8.71 13.07
CA TRP A 129 -13.52 8.43 11.83
C TRP A 129 -14.32 9.63 11.31
N LYS A 130 -14.92 10.43 12.20
CA LYS A 130 -15.70 11.63 11.84
C LYS A 130 -14.91 12.57 10.93
N ASP A 131 -13.62 12.69 11.19
CA ASP A 131 -12.66 13.52 10.49
C ASP A 131 -12.02 12.79 9.32
N LEU A 132 -11.55 11.57 9.53
CA LEU A 132 -10.86 10.78 8.50
C LEU A 132 -11.72 10.48 7.28
N ARG A 133 -13.04 10.29 7.44
CA ARG A 133 -13.95 10.09 6.29
C ARG A 133 -13.96 11.28 5.31
N LEU A 134 -13.54 12.46 5.76
CA LEU A 134 -13.50 13.68 4.94
C LEU A 134 -12.24 13.75 4.06
N VAL A 135 -11.27 12.86 4.28
CA VAL A 135 -10.15 12.63 3.36
C VAL A 135 -10.63 12.06 2.02
N PHE A 136 -11.82 11.45 1.99
CA PHE A 136 -12.43 10.84 0.79
C PHE A 136 -13.67 11.63 0.34
N PRO A 137 -13.52 12.88 -0.12
CA PRO A 137 -14.65 13.75 -0.44
C PRO A 137 -15.47 13.23 -1.63
N ARG A 138 -14.89 12.39 -2.48
CA ARG A 138 -15.53 11.85 -3.70
C ARG A 138 -16.03 10.41 -3.55
N CYS A 139 -15.77 9.75 -2.42
CA CYS A 139 -16.33 8.43 -2.12
C CYS A 139 -17.87 8.50 -2.01
N PRO A 140 -18.65 7.67 -2.73
CA PRO A 140 -20.10 7.63 -2.63
C PRO A 140 -20.57 7.47 -1.17
N LYS A 141 -21.68 8.11 -0.79
CA LYS A 141 -22.15 8.10 0.61
C LYS A 141 -22.39 6.69 1.16
N ALA A 142 -22.89 5.79 0.32
CA ALA A 142 -23.14 4.38 0.68
C ALA A 142 -21.83 3.65 1.02
N GLU A 143 -20.74 3.97 0.34
CA GLU A 143 -19.42 3.34 0.49
C GLU A 143 -18.53 4.05 1.51
N ARG A 144 -18.81 5.33 1.81
CA ARG A 144 -18.04 6.14 2.76
C ARG A 144 -18.34 5.77 4.20
N GLN A 145 -18.09 4.50 4.52
CA GLN A 145 -18.22 3.85 5.82
C GLN A 145 -16.84 3.39 6.27
N ARG A 146 -16.59 3.43 7.59
CA ARG A 146 -15.26 3.11 8.14
C ARG A 146 -14.82 1.71 7.74
N HIS A 147 -15.71 0.73 7.84
CA HIS A 147 -15.40 -0.67 7.53
C HIS A 147 -15.02 -0.86 6.05
N THR A 148 -15.74 -0.22 5.13
CA THR A 148 -15.46 -0.27 3.69
C THR A 148 -14.09 0.32 3.37
N ILE A 149 -13.81 1.53 3.84
CA ILE A 149 -12.53 2.22 3.61
C ILE A 149 -11.39 1.46 4.27
N SER A 150 -11.55 1.07 5.53
CA SER A 150 -10.54 0.29 6.27
C SER A 150 -10.24 -1.04 5.59
N SER A 151 -11.26 -1.75 5.11
CA SER A 151 -11.06 -3.02 4.38
C SER A 151 -10.28 -2.79 3.09
N ALA A 152 -10.65 -1.78 2.29
CA ALA A 152 -9.94 -1.45 1.06
C ALA A 152 -8.47 -1.07 1.33
N LEU A 153 -8.21 -0.21 2.31
CA LEU A 153 -6.85 0.20 2.68
C LEU A 153 -6.01 -0.96 3.21
N ASN A 154 -6.58 -1.86 4.01
CA ASN A 154 -5.86 -3.03 4.51
C ASN A 154 -5.53 -4.01 3.38
N GLN A 155 -6.47 -4.28 2.45
CA GLN A 155 -6.19 -5.10 1.27
C GLN A 155 -5.05 -4.51 0.42
N ILE A 156 -5.02 -3.19 0.26
CA ILE A 156 -3.94 -2.52 -0.49
C ILE A 156 -2.62 -2.52 0.30
N CYS A 157 -2.66 -2.38 1.63
CA CYS A 157 -1.48 -2.51 2.48
C CYS A 157 -0.84 -3.91 2.34
N ASP A 158 -1.66 -4.96 2.37
CA ASP A 158 -1.21 -6.33 2.19
C ASP A 158 -0.63 -6.52 0.79
N LEU A 159 -1.32 -6.06 -0.25
CA LEU A 159 -0.83 -6.12 -1.63
C LEU A 159 0.52 -5.40 -1.78
N ARG A 160 0.63 -4.19 -1.23
CA ARG A 160 1.85 -3.38 -1.24
C ARG A 160 2.99 -4.15 -0.61
N ASN A 161 2.79 -4.73 0.58
CA ASN A 161 3.81 -5.55 1.24
C ASN A 161 4.23 -6.74 0.37
N ARG A 162 3.29 -7.43 -0.27
CA ARG A 162 3.59 -8.57 -1.15
C ARG A 162 4.40 -8.16 -2.38
N VAL A 163 4.09 -7.02 -2.99
CA VAL A 163 4.87 -6.43 -4.09
C VAL A 163 6.31 -6.14 -3.63
N PHE A 164 6.48 -5.43 -2.51
CA PHE A 164 7.80 -5.06 -1.98
C PHE A 164 8.62 -6.24 -1.45
N HIS A 165 7.98 -7.34 -1.03
CA HIS A 165 8.65 -8.56 -0.59
C HIS A 165 8.86 -9.59 -1.72
N HIS A 166 8.57 -9.22 -2.97
CA HIS A 166 8.69 -10.08 -4.14
C HIS A 166 7.98 -11.43 -3.92
N GLU A 167 6.76 -11.37 -3.40
CA GLU A 167 5.87 -12.52 -3.29
C GLU A 167 5.12 -12.77 -4.60
N GLN A 168 4.44 -13.93 -4.69
CA GLN A 168 3.66 -14.28 -5.89
C GLN A 168 2.45 -13.34 -6.06
N LEU A 169 2.15 -12.91 -7.28
CA LEU A 169 1.06 -11.99 -7.64
C LEU A 169 0.16 -12.56 -8.74
N LEU A 170 0.63 -13.59 -9.45
CA LEU A 170 -0.03 -14.13 -10.63
C LEU A 170 -1.38 -14.77 -10.31
N TRP A 171 -1.52 -15.49 -9.20
CA TRP A 171 -2.73 -16.29 -8.89
C TRP A 171 -3.37 -15.86 -7.56
N LEU A 172 -3.58 -14.56 -7.40
CA LEU A 172 -4.28 -14.00 -6.23
C LEU A 172 -5.79 -14.16 -6.33
N THR A 173 -6.42 -14.21 -5.16
CA THR A 173 -7.87 -14.11 -4.99
C THR A 173 -8.17 -13.04 -3.96
N PRO A 174 -8.76 -11.88 -4.33
CA PRO A 174 -9.07 -11.44 -5.70
C PRO A 174 -7.83 -11.32 -6.60
N SER A 175 -8.02 -11.34 -7.93
CA SER A 175 -6.91 -11.23 -8.89
C SER A 175 -6.17 -9.89 -8.76
N LEU A 176 -4.90 -9.86 -9.17
CA LEU A 176 -4.08 -8.64 -9.09
C LEU A 176 -4.74 -7.45 -9.80
N ILE A 177 -5.32 -7.67 -10.99
CA ILE A 177 -6.01 -6.62 -11.74
C ILE A 177 -7.26 -6.11 -11.02
N ALA A 178 -7.99 -6.97 -10.30
CA ALA A 178 -9.13 -6.56 -9.49
C ALA A 178 -8.68 -5.75 -8.26
N MET A 179 -7.60 -6.17 -7.60
CA MET A 179 -7.02 -5.41 -6.49
C MET A 179 -6.47 -4.05 -6.96
N HIS A 180 -5.89 -4.01 -8.16
CA HIS A 180 -5.46 -2.77 -8.79
C HIS A 180 -6.63 -1.83 -9.07
N ALA A 181 -7.70 -2.34 -9.67
CA ALA A 181 -8.92 -1.56 -9.91
C ALA A 181 -9.50 -0.99 -8.60
N LYS A 182 -9.48 -1.78 -7.51
CA LYS A 182 -9.85 -1.28 -6.17
C LYS A 182 -8.92 -0.17 -5.69
N GLY A 183 -7.61 -0.26 -5.95
CA GLY A 183 -6.65 0.81 -5.68
C GLY A 183 -6.97 2.11 -6.44
N MET A 184 -7.23 2.00 -7.75
CA MET A 184 -7.64 3.13 -8.59
C MET A 184 -8.96 3.77 -8.12
N GLU A 185 -9.91 2.95 -7.68
CA GLU A 185 -11.17 3.43 -7.10
C GLU A 185 -10.93 4.24 -5.81
N VAL A 186 -10.06 3.75 -4.91
CA VAL A 186 -9.70 4.49 -3.69
C VAL A 186 -8.97 5.80 -4.02
N ILE A 187 -8.11 5.81 -5.05
CA ILE A 187 -7.51 7.06 -5.55
C ILE A 187 -8.61 8.02 -6.04
N GLY A 188 -9.58 7.53 -6.81
CA GLY A 188 -10.73 8.32 -7.26
C GLY A 188 -11.61 8.85 -6.12
N TRP A 189 -11.69 8.14 -4.99
CA TRP A 189 -12.35 8.63 -3.79
C TRP A 189 -11.63 9.83 -3.14
N LEU A 190 -10.30 9.88 -3.24
CA LEU A 190 -9.48 11.01 -2.82
C LEU A 190 -9.65 12.17 -3.81
N ASP A 191 -9.35 11.92 -5.09
CA ASP A 191 -9.48 12.88 -6.18
C ASP A 191 -9.50 12.20 -7.57
N PRO A 192 -10.59 12.31 -8.36
CA PRO A 192 -10.68 11.78 -9.71
C PRO A 192 -9.63 12.33 -10.67
N GLU A 193 -9.10 13.54 -10.46
CA GLU A 193 -8.05 14.08 -11.31
C GLU A 193 -6.73 13.28 -11.18
N LEU A 194 -6.48 12.68 -10.01
CA LEU A 194 -5.33 11.79 -9.81
C LEU A 194 -5.45 10.50 -10.63
N VAL A 195 -6.67 10.00 -10.83
CA VAL A 195 -6.92 8.81 -11.67
C VAL A 195 -6.55 9.11 -13.12
N LEU A 196 -7.10 10.20 -13.67
CA LEU A 196 -6.84 10.63 -15.05
C LEU A 196 -5.35 10.93 -15.31
N TRP A 197 -4.67 11.49 -14.31
CA TRP A 197 -3.24 11.73 -14.38
C TRP A 197 -2.43 10.42 -14.32
N LEU A 198 -2.77 9.50 -13.41
CA LEU A 198 -2.06 8.24 -13.21
C LEU A 198 -2.22 7.27 -14.38
N GLU A 199 -3.39 7.24 -15.04
CA GLU A 199 -3.65 6.38 -16.20
C GLU A 199 -2.61 6.51 -17.32
N GLN A 200 -1.96 7.68 -17.44
CA GLN A 200 -0.90 7.92 -18.43
C GLN A 200 0.41 7.16 -18.13
N TYR A 201 0.59 6.74 -16.88
CA TYR A 201 1.80 6.05 -16.39
C TYR A 201 1.51 4.64 -15.89
N ASP A 202 0.23 4.26 -15.78
CA ASP A 202 -0.19 2.95 -15.34
C ASP A 202 -0.08 1.93 -16.47
N ARG A 203 0.92 1.05 -16.35
CA ARG A 203 1.18 -0.03 -17.30
C ARG A 203 0.57 -1.36 -16.86
N LEU A 204 0.01 -1.46 -15.64
CA LEU A 204 -0.43 -2.74 -15.11
C LEU A 204 -1.48 -3.43 -16.00
N PRO A 205 -2.53 -2.76 -16.53
CA PRO A 205 -3.50 -3.43 -17.39
C PRO A 205 -2.85 -4.09 -18.61
N THR A 206 -1.88 -3.40 -19.23
CA THR A 206 -1.16 -3.92 -20.40
C THR A 206 -0.24 -5.08 -20.03
N ILE A 207 0.52 -4.96 -18.93
CA ILE A 207 1.40 -6.04 -18.47
C ILE A 207 0.58 -7.26 -18.06
N TRP A 208 -0.52 -7.08 -17.31
CA TRP A 208 -1.43 -8.15 -16.92
C TRP A 208 -2.01 -8.91 -18.13
N ALA A 209 -2.41 -8.22 -19.20
CA ALA A 209 -2.89 -8.87 -20.42
C ALA A 209 -1.82 -9.78 -21.06
N ASN A 210 -0.54 -9.35 -21.03
CA ASN A 210 0.57 -10.07 -21.64
C ASN A 210 1.13 -11.20 -20.74
N THR A 211 1.03 -11.07 -19.41
CA THR A 211 1.77 -11.91 -18.47
C THR A 211 0.91 -12.62 -17.43
N GLY A 212 -0.38 -12.28 -17.33
CA GLY A 212 -1.32 -12.89 -16.39
C GLY A 212 -1.52 -14.39 -16.64
N PRO A 213 -2.05 -15.14 -15.66
CA PRO A 213 -2.41 -16.53 -15.87
C PRO A 213 -3.55 -16.61 -16.89
N HIS A 214 -3.25 -17.17 -18.06
CA HIS A 214 -4.22 -17.59 -19.06
C HIS A 214 -4.48 -19.09 -18.93
#